data_AF-A0A0W0VIE7-F1
#
_entry.id   AF-A0A0W0VIE7-F1
#
_cell.length_a   1.000
_cell.length_b   1.000
_cell.length_c   1.000
_cell.angle_alpha   90.00
_cell.angle_beta   90.00
_cell.angle_gamma   90.00
#
_symmetry.space_group_name_H-M   'P 1'
#
loop_
_entity.id
_entity.type
_entity.pdbx_description
1 polymer ?
#
loop_
_entity_poly.entity_id
_entity_poly.type
_entity_poly.pdbx_seq_one_letter_code
_entity_poly.pdbx_strand_id
1 'polypeptide(L)'
;MEDILDVYKQPYDEKRPVVCMDETNKQLIKETRSPIPINPGESVRYDAEYERNGVCNIFLSYEPLKGKRTTKVTDRREKTDWAYFIQGLVDNDYPDAEKIVLVMDNLNTHSGSSLYETFEPAVAKRILDKLEIHYTPKHGSWLNMAEIELSHLSRQCLDRRIPDKETFIHEVSKWNEERDRENATVDWQLTTTDARIKLKKLYPSCSQQDRISETLY
;
A
#
# COMPACT_ATOMS: atom_id res chain seq x y z
N MET A 1 5.77 14.63 5.87
CA MET A 1 6.44 14.51 4.56
C MET A 1 7.90 14.21 4.75
N GLU A 2 8.69 15.11 5.37
CA GLU A 2 10.12 14.82 5.62
C GLU A 2 10.33 13.53 6.42
N ASP A 3 9.49 13.26 7.41
CA ASP A 3 9.45 11.99 8.15
C ASP A 3 9.50 10.74 7.23
N ILE A 4 8.61 10.66 6.23
CA ILE A 4 8.58 9.55 5.26
C ILE A 4 9.85 9.52 4.41
N LEU A 5 10.36 10.69 4.00
CA LEU A 5 11.58 10.78 3.19
C LEU A 5 12.81 10.36 3.99
N ASP A 6 12.82 10.57 5.29
CA ASP A 6 13.90 10.15 6.18
C ASP A 6 13.83 8.65 6.44
N VAL A 7 12.63 8.07 6.59
CA VAL A 7 12.41 6.61 6.63
C VAL A 7 12.96 5.93 5.38
N TYR A 8 12.65 6.43 4.18
CA TYR A 8 13.12 5.83 2.93
C TYR A 8 14.62 5.98 2.67
N LYS A 9 15.32 6.80 3.44
CA LYS A 9 16.79 6.94 3.38
C LYS A 9 17.52 5.99 4.33
N GLN A 10 16.81 5.33 5.24
CA GLN A 10 17.44 4.41 6.17
C GLN A 10 18.12 3.27 5.41
N PRO A 11 19.31 2.82 5.85
CA PRO A 11 19.94 1.64 5.26
C PRO A 11 19.07 0.41 5.51
N TYR A 12 19.25 -0.61 4.69
CA TYR A 12 18.58 -1.90 4.90
C TYR A 12 18.97 -2.50 6.26
N ASP A 13 17.97 -2.91 7.03
CA ASP A 13 18.10 -3.62 8.29
C ASP A 13 17.03 -4.73 8.37
N GLU A 14 17.46 -5.99 8.40
CA GLU A 14 16.56 -7.15 8.47
C GLU A 14 15.74 -7.22 9.75
N LYS A 15 16.25 -6.63 10.85
CA LYS A 15 15.54 -6.56 12.13
C LYS A 15 14.56 -5.40 12.19
N ARG A 16 14.71 -4.42 11.29
CA ARG A 16 13.87 -3.23 11.17
C ARG A 16 13.46 -2.93 9.73
N PRO A 17 12.78 -3.87 9.04
CA PRO A 17 12.41 -3.69 7.64
C PRO A 17 11.47 -2.49 7.46
N VAL A 18 11.70 -1.72 6.41
CA VAL A 18 10.81 -0.66 5.94
C VAL A 18 9.79 -1.26 4.99
N VAL A 19 8.53 -1.27 5.41
CA VAL A 19 7.41 -1.85 4.67
C VAL A 19 6.38 -0.77 4.41
N CYS A 20 5.98 -0.61 3.15
CA CYS A 20 4.88 0.23 2.72
C CYS A 20 3.62 -0.61 2.62
N MET A 21 2.47 -0.06 2.99
CA MET A 21 1.18 -0.74 2.88
C MET A 21 0.13 0.20 2.29
N ASP A 22 -0.67 -0.34 1.38
CA ASP A 22 -1.85 0.31 0.84
C ASP A 22 -2.84 -0.74 0.33
N GLU A 23 -4.01 -0.30 -0.12
CA GLU A 23 -5.03 -1.17 -0.65
C GLU A 23 -5.82 -0.58 -1.81
N THR A 24 -6.38 -1.46 -2.62
CA THR A 24 -7.26 -1.09 -3.73
C THR A 24 -8.44 -2.05 -3.84
N ASN A 25 -9.41 -1.70 -4.67
CA ASN A 25 -10.55 -2.58 -4.93
C ASN A 25 -10.68 -2.89 -6.43
N LYS A 26 -11.27 -4.05 -6.71
CA LYS A 26 -11.56 -4.50 -8.07
C LYS A 26 -13.02 -4.94 -8.15
N GLN A 27 -13.75 -4.32 -9.08
CA GLN A 27 -15.06 -4.81 -9.46
C GLN A 27 -14.91 -6.10 -10.27
N LEU A 28 -15.64 -7.13 -9.87
CA LEU A 28 -15.70 -8.41 -10.55
C LEU A 28 -16.78 -8.35 -11.64
N ILE A 29 -16.37 -8.72 -12.85
CA ILE A 29 -17.18 -8.62 -14.06
C ILE A 29 -17.04 -9.92 -14.84
N LYS A 30 -18.17 -10.61 -15.04
CA LYS A 30 -18.26 -11.83 -15.82
C LYS A 30 -18.86 -11.54 -17.20
N GLU A 31 -18.26 -12.16 -18.22
CA GLU A 31 -18.80 -12.14 -19.57
C GLU A 31 -20.12 -12.91 -19.63
N THR A 32 -21.14 -12.31 -20.23
CA THR A 32 -22.43 -12.98 -20.45
C THR A 32 -22.43 -13.88 -21.68
N ARG A 33 -21.48 -13.67 -22.61
CA ARG A 33 -21.32 -14.44 -23.84
C ARG A 33 -19.86 -14.83 -24.05
N SER A 34 -19.65 -16.00 -24.67
CA SER A 34 -18.30 -16.41 -25.07
C SER A 34 -17.74 -15.44 -26.11
N PRO A 35 -16.55 -14.85 -25.90
CA PRO A 35 -15.92 -14.00 -26.89
C PRO A 35 -15.74 -14.74 -28.22
N ILE A 36 -16.01 -14.05 -29.33
CA ILE A 36 -15.84 -14.64 -30.67
C ILE A 36 -14.33 -14.82 -30.92
N PRO A 37 -13.87 -15.98 -31.43
CA PRO A 37 -12.46 -16.21 -31.74
C PRO A 37 -11.90 -15.13 -32.66
N ILE A 38 -10.70 -14.65 -32.34
CA ILE A 38 -9.99 -13.63 -33.11
C ILE A 38 -9.60 -14.19 -34.49
N ASN A 39 -9.72 -13.37 -35.54
CA ASN A 39 -9.01 -13.60 -36.79
C ASN A 39 -7.64 -12.90 -36.77
N PRO A 40 -6.62 -13.41 -37.47
CA PRO A 40 -5.32 -12.75 -37.56
C PRO A 40 -5.46 -11.29 -38.03
N GLY A 41 -5.00 -10.34 -37.20
CA GLY A 41 -5.07 -8.91 -37.49
C GLY A 41 -6.25 -8.15 -36.87
N GLU A 42 -7.18 -8.83 -36.19
CA GLU A 42 -8.28 -8.18 -35.47
C GLU A 42 -8.00 -8.10 -33.96
N SER A 43 -8.41 -7.00 -33.32
CA SER A 43 -8.39 -6.87 -31.86
C SER A 43 -9.52 -7.66 -31.20
N VAL A 44 -9.33 -8.13 -29.96
CA VAL A 44 -10.35 -8.86 -29.21
C VAL A 44 -11.55 -7.94 -29.01
N ARG A 45 -12.75 -8.40 -29.37
CA ARG A 45 -14.00 -7.67 -29.13
C ARG A 45 -14.77 -8.36 -28.01
N TYR A 46 -15.18 -7.56 -27.04
CA TYR A 46 -16.05 -8.00 -25.94
C TYR A 46 -17.47 -7.57 -26.24
N ASP A 47 -18.45 -8.36 -25.80
CA ASP A 47 -19.84 -7.93 -25.82
C ASP A 47 -20.02 -6.77 -24.82
N ALA A 48 -20.94 -5.88 -25.15
CA ALA A 48 -21.33 -4.78 -24.28
C ALA A 48 -22.05 -5.29 -23.02
N GLU A 49 -22.73 -6.43 -23.11
CA GLU A 49 -23.45 -7.06 -21.98
C GLU A 49 -22.49 -7.79 -21.03
N TYR A 50 -22.54 -7.44 -19.74
CA TYR A 50 -21.74 -8.08 -18.69
C TYR A 50 -22.53 -8.26 -17.38
N GLU A 51 -22.12 -9.23 -16.57
CA GLU A 51 -22.69 -9.50 -15.24
C GLU A 51 -21.77 -8.92 -14.16
N ARG A 52 -22.33 -8.20 -13.18
CA ARG A 52 -21.58 -7.62 -12.04
C ARG A 52 -21.58 -8.61 -10.88
N ASN A 53 -20.40 -9.10 -10.51
CA ASN A 53 -20.22 -10.12 -9.47
C ASN A 53 -19.64 -9.54 -8.17
N GLY A 54 -20.02 -8.30 -7.87
CA GLY A 54 -19.57 -7.60 -6.67
C GLY A 54 -18.21 -6.92 -6.82
N VAL A 55 -17.61 -6.59 -5.67
CA VAL A 55 -16.32 -5.90 -5.56
C VAL A 55 -15.52 -6.62 -4.49
N CYS A 56 -14.24 -6.85 -4.76
CA CYS A 56 -13.28 -7.35 -3.78
C CYS A 56 -12.22 -6.29 -3.49
N ASN A 57 -11.62 -6.37 -2.31
CA ASN A 57 -10.49 -5.55 -1.89
C ASN A 57 -9.19 -6.35 -1.98
N ILE A 58 -8.07 -5.65 -2.17
CA ILE A 58 -6.71 -6.17 -2.07
C ILE A 58 -5.91 -5.27 -1.15
N PHE A 59 -5.37 -5.84 -0.09
CA PHE A 59 -4.26 -5.26 0.65
C PHE A 59 -2.94 -5.67 0.00
N LEU A 60 -1.99 -4.74 -0.06
CA LEU A 60 -0.63 -4.97 -0.54
C LEU A 60 0.35 -4.38 0.47
N SER A 61 1.33 -5.19 0.88
CA SER A 61 2.54 -4.73 1.55
C SER A 61 3.74 -4.88 0.62
N TYR A 62 4.68 -3.95 0.72
CA TYR A 62 5.87 -3.91 -0.12
C TYR A 62 7.08 -3.44 0.69
N GLU A 63 8.15 -4.24 0.68
CA GLU A 63 9.45 -3.90 1.26
C GLU A 63 10.39 -3.44 0.14
N PRO A 64 10.61 -2.13 -0.06
CA PRO A 64 11.27 -1.63 -1.26
C PRO A 64 12.72 -2.09 -1.41
N LEU A 65 13.48 -2.10 -0.32
CA LEU A 65 14.91 -2.43 -0.32
C LEU A 65 15.17 -3.93 -0.58
N LYS A 66 14.21 -4.79 -0.26
CA LYS A 66 14.26 -6.22 -0.55
C LYS A 66 13.56 -6.58 -1.86
N GLY A 67 12.74 -5.66 -2.36
CA GLY A 67 11.85 -5.93 -3.49
C GLY A 67 10.89 -7.07 -3.20
N LYS A 68 10.41 -7.24 -1.96
CA LYS A 68 9.44 -8.29 -1.57
C LYS A 68 8.04 -7.68 -1.46
N ARG A 69 7.02 -8.36 -1.97
CA ARG A 69 5.62 -7.94 -1.75
C ARG A 69 4.74 -9.08 -1.24
N THR A 70 3.65 -8.70 -0.58
CA THR A 70 2.62 -9.64 -0.13
C THR A 70 1.26 -9.03 -0.38
N THR A 71 0.36 -9.85 -0.92
CA THR A 71 -1.00 -9.43 -1.28
C THR A 71 -2.03 -10.28 -0.56
N LYS A 72 -3.17 -9.67 -0.21
CA LYS A 72 -4.30 -10.39 0.38
C LYS A 72 -5.62 -9.86 -0.18
N VAL A 73 -6.34 -10.73 -0.87
CA VAL A 73 -7.70 -10.44 -1.34
C VAL A 73 -8.69 -10.65 -0.19
N THR A 74 -9.55 -9.68 0.03
CA THR A 74 -10.63 -9.70 1.03
C THR A 74 -11.96 -9.32 0.38
N ASP A 75 -13.08 -9.72 0.98
CA ASP A 75 -14.40 -9.32 0.49
C ASP A 75 -14.67 -7.84 0.73
N ARG A 76 -14.10 -7.30 1.82
CA ARG A 76 -14.30 -5.93 2.27
C ARG A 76 -12.98 -5.32 2.73
N ARG A 77 -13.04 -4.04 3.06
CA ARG A 77 -11.95 -3.24 3.62
C ARG A 77 -12.36 -2.75 5.00
N GLU A 78 -12.71 -3.68 5.88
CA GLU A 78 -13.10 -3.36 7.25
C GLU A 78 -11.87 -3.32 8.18
N LYS A 79 -12.05 -2.77 9.39
CA LYS A 79 -11.01 -2.73 10.42
C LYS A 79 -10.48 -4.12 10.76
N THR A 80 -11.37 -5.11 10.77
CA THR A 80 -11.06 -6.52 11.01
C THR A 80 -10.21 -7.11 9.89
N ASP A 81 -10.57 -6.85 8.63
CA ASP A 81 -9.78 -7.30 7.47
C ASP A 81 -8.36 -6.75 7.52
N TRP A 82 -8.23 -5.44 7.81
CA TRP A 82 -6.94 -4.77 8.00
C TRP A 82 -6.15 -5.38 9.16
N ALA A 83 -6.78 -5.59 10.32
CA ALA A 83 -6.13 -6.16 11.49
C ALA A 83 -5.58 -7.57 11.22
N TYR A 84 -6.32 -8.42 10.51
CA TYR A 84 -5.83 -9.73 10.07
C TYR A 84 -4.75 -9.66 8.99
N PHE A 85 -4.74 -8.62 8.15
CA PHE A 85 -3.64 -8.39 7.22
C PHE A 85 -2.35 -8.03 7.96
N ILE A 86 -2.42 -7.08 8.90
CA ILE A 86 -1.30 -6.66 9.74
C ILE A 86 -0.80 -7.80 10.66
N GLN A 87 -1.71 -8.61 11.19
CA GLN A 87 -1.30 -9.82 11.92
C GLN A 87 -0.47 -10.74 11.04
N GLY A 88 -0.91 -11.00 9.80
CA GLY A 88 -0.16 -11.82 8.86
C GLY A 88 1.23 -11.26 8.54
N LEU A 89 1.32 -9.94 8.38
CA LEU A 89 2.59 -9.24 8.18
C LEU A 89 3.55 -9.48 9.37
N VAL A 90 3.05 -9.38 10.59
CA VAL A 90 3.85 -9.52 11.82
C VAL A 90 4.22 -10.97 12.12
N ASP A 91 3.27 -11.90 11.93
CA ASP A 91 3.39 -13.28 12.39
C ASP A 91 3.99 -14.20 11.33
N ASN A 92 3.76 -13.92 10.03
CA ASN A 92 4.19 -14.77 8.93
C ASN A 92 5.31 -14.14 8.10
N ASP A 93 5.19 -12.86 7.75
CA ASP A 93 6.16 -12.24 6.83
C ASP A 93 7.44 -11.79 7.53
N TYR A 94 7.32 -11.31 8.77
CA TYR A 94 8.42 -10.79 9.59
C TYR A 94 8.40 -11.28 11.05
N PRO A 95 8.35 -12.61 11.29
CA PRO A 95 8.31 -13.16 12.65
C PRO A 95 9.55 -12.81 13.48
N ASP A 96 10.70 -12.65 12.84
CA ASP A 96 12.00 -12.41 13.49
C ASP A 96 12.42 -10.93 13.55
N ALA A 97 11.59 -10.03 13.01
CA ALA A 97 11.81 -8.59 13.10
C ALA A 97 11.54 -8.09 14.53
N GLU A 98 12.39 -7.18 15.00
CA GLU A 98 12.21 -6.50 16.28
C GLU A 98 11.12 -5.41 16.16
N LYS A 99 11.16 -4.68 15.05
CA LYS A 99 10.18 -3.67 14.66
C LYS A 99 9.99 -3.74 13.15
N ILE A 100 8.78 -3.48 12.67
CA ILE A 100 8.48 -3.24 11.27
C ILE A 100 8.20 -1.75 11.15
N VAL A 101 9.01 -1.04 10.35
CA VAL A 101 8.78 0.38 10.04
C VAL A 101 7.71 0.43 8.97
N LEU A 102 6.46 0.64 9.37
CA LEU A 102 5.29 0.54 8.53
C LEU A 102 4.87 1.93 8.04
N VAL A 103 5.02 2.18 6.74
CA VAL A 103 4.52 3.37 6.06
C VAL A 103 3.13 3.08 5.47
N MET A 104 2.12 3.89 5.80
CA MET A 104 0.78 3.75 5.24
C MET A 104 0.02 5.09 5.24
N ASP A 105 -1.12 5.13 4.57
CA ASP A 105 -2.00 6.29 4.65
C ASP A 105 -2.71 6.40 6.01
N ASN A 106 -3.39 7.52 6.23
CA ASN A 106 -4.10 7.82 7.49
C ASN A 106 -5.60 7.54 7.36
N LEU A 107 -5.96 6.35 6.86
CA LEU A 107 -7.34 5.88 6.82
C LEU A 107 -7.82 5.52 8.23
N ASN A 108 -9.12 5.67 8.51
CA ASN A 108 -9.69 5.39 9.84
C ASN A 108 -9.57 3.92 10.27
N THR A 109 -9.38 3.00 9.32
CA THR A 109 -9.09 1.58 9.56
C THR A 109 -7.64 1.35 9.99
N HIS A 110 -6.72 2.25 9.66
CA HIS A 110 -5.27 2.10 9.83
C HIS A 110 -4.82 2.58 11.20
N SER A 111 -5.33 1.93 12.25
CA SER A 111 -5.11 2.38 13.61
C SER A 111 -4.90 1.22 14.57
N GLY A 112 -4.13 1.46 15.65
CA GLY A 112 -3.99 0.48 16.73
C GLY A 112 -5.33 0.08 17.35
N SER A 113 -6.34 0.96 17.34
CA SER A 113 -7.70 0.62 17.79
C SER A 113 -8.33 -0.50 16.96
N SER A 114 -8.08 -0.56 15.65
CA SER A 114 -8.57 -1.67 14.83
C SER A 114 -8.03 -3.02 15.29
N LEU A 115 -6.80 -3.08 15.82
CA LEU A 115 -6.25 -4.30 16.42
C LEU A 115 -7.00 -4.68 17.71
N TYR A 116 -7.27 -3.72 18.59
CA TYR A 116 -8.01 -3.95 19.84
C TYR A 116 -9.50 -4.25 19.64
N GLU A 117 -10.09 -3.75 18.55
CA GLU A 117 -11.45 -4.10 18.14
C GLU A 117 -11.54 -5.53 17.58
N THR A 118 -10.42 -6.09 17.10
CA THR A 118 -10.40 -7.39 16.41
C THR A 118 -9.83 -8.52 17.26
N PHE A 119 -8.86 -8.24 18.12
CA PHE A 119 -8.11 -9.25 18.88
C PHE A 119 -8.16 -9.00 20.38
N GLU A 120 -7.93 -10.07 21.15
CA GLU A 120 -7.71 -9.98 22.58
C GLU A 120 -6.58 -8.98 22.91
N PRO A 121 -6.69 -8.19 24.00
CA PRO A 121 -5.76 -7.10 24.29
C PRO A 121 -4.28 -7.49 24.27
N ALA A 122 -3.94 -8.70 24.76
CA ALA A 122 -2.57 -9.20 24.73
C ALA A 122 -2.04 -9.43 23.31
N VAL A 123 -2.88 -9.93 22.40
CA VAL A 123 -2.54 -10.17 21.00
C VAL A 123 -2.44 -8.83 20.25
N ALA A 124 -3.43 -7.94 20.43
CA ALA A 124 -3.42 -6.60 19.84
C ALA A 124 -2.18 -5.81 20.24
N LYS A 125 -1.83 -5.81 21.53
CA LYS A 125 -0.64 -5.13 22.05
C LYS A 125 0.65 -5.72 21.48
N ARG A 126 0.80 -7.05 21.43
CA ARG A 126 1.97 -7.72 20.85
C ARG A 126 2.18 -7.33 19.39
N ILE A 127 1.11 -7.31 18.60
CA ILE A 127 1.16 -6.90 17.18
C ILE A 127 1.58 -5.43 17.11
N LEU A 128 0.91 -4.53 17.84
CA LEU A 128 1.20 -3.10 17.82
C LEU A 128 2.62 -2.78 18.27
N ASP A 129 3.15 -3.51 19.26
CA ASP A 129 4.51 -3.34 19.76
C ASP A 129 5.57 -3.63 18.70
N LYS A 130 5.28 -4.51 17.75
CA LYS A 130 6.13 -4.77 16.59
C LYS A 130 6.02 -3.73 15.48
N LEU A 131 5.14 -2.73 15.55
CA LEU A 131 4.92 -1.77 14.46
C LEU A 131 5.39 -0.36 14.80
N GLU A 132 6.30 0.20 14.02
CA GLU A 132 6.66 1.62 14.03
C GLU A 132 5.95 2.30 12.88
N ILE A 133 4.84 2.98 13.17
CA ILE A 133 3.91 3.44 12.15
C ILE A 133 4.25 4.88 11.74
N HIS A 134 4.43 5.07 10.44
CA HIS A 134 4.60 6.37 9.80
C HIS A 134 3.45 6.65 8.84
N TYR A 135 2.66 7.67 9.17
CA TYR A 135 1.52 8.06 8.34
C TYR A 135 1.93 9.03 7.24
N THR A 136 1.52 8.75 6.00
CA THR A 136 1.64 9.76 4.94
C THR A 136 0.77 10.98 5.28
N PRO A 137 1.21 12.21 4.89
CA PRO A 137 0.39 13.40 5.07
C PRO A 137 -0.95 13.26 4.37
N LYS A 138 -1.98 13.97 4.87
CA LYS A 138 -3.25 14.08 4.14
C LYS A 138 -2.99 14.59 2.72
N HIS A 139 -3.58 13.92 1.73
CA HIS A 139 -3.35 14.17 0.29
C HIS A 139 -1.90 13.91 -0.20
N GLY A 140 -1.07 13.27 0.62
CA GLY A 140 0.31 12.88 0.31
C GLY A 140 0.44 11.42 -0.12
N SER A 141 -0.61 10.85 -0.72
CA SER A 141 -0.69 9.44 -1.14
C SER A 141 0.48 9.06 -2.07
N TRP A 142 0.88 10.00 -2.94
CA TRP A 142 2.05 9.88 -3.84
C TRP A 142 3.40 9.59 -3.14
N LEU A 143 3.51 9.73 -1.81
CA LEU A 143 4.68 9.32 -1.02
C LEU A 143 4.67 7.84 -0.64
N ASN A 144 3.56 7.13 -0.76
CA ASN A 144 3.44 5.73 -0.39
C ASN A 144 3.93 4.84 -1.55
N MET A 145 5.04 4.11 -1.38
CA MET A 145 5.53 3.24 -2.46
C MET A 145 4.60 2.05 -2.74
N ALA A 146 3.71 1.68 -1.82
CA ALA A 146 2.70 0.66 -2.07
C ALA A 146 1.72 1.08 -3.18
N GLU A 147 1.43 2.38 -3.35
CA GLU A 147 0.60 2.88 -4.46
C GLU A 147 1.25 2.65 -5.84
N ILE A 148 2.59 2.68 -5.89
CA ILE A 148 3.35 2.40 -7.12
C ILE A 148 3.19 0.91 -7.49
N GLU A 149 3.31 0.01 -6.51
CA GLU A 149 3.09 -1.43 -6.72
C GLU A 149 1.64 -1.75 -7.09
N LEU A 150 0.65 -1.12 -6.43
CA LEU A 150 -0.75 -1.26 -6.81
C LEU A 150 -1.00 -0.74 -8.23
N SER A 151 -0.30 0.31 -8.66
CA SER A 151 -0.35 0.78 -10.04
C SER A 151 0.25 -0.23 -11.03
N HIS A 152 1.32 -0.95 -10.65
CA HIS A 152 1.85 -2.06 -11.46
C HIS A 152 0.87 -3.22 -11.54
N LEU A 153 0.31 -3.67 -10.41
CA LEU A 153 -0.72 -4.70 -10.33
C LEU A 153 -1.91 -4.34 -11.23
N SER A 154 -2.39 -3.09 -11.14
CA SER A 154 -3.53 -2.63 -11.95
C SER A 154 -3.26 -2.74 -13.44
N ARG A 155 -2.08 -2.30 -13.90
CA ARG A 155 -1.72 -2.29 -15.33
C ARG A 155 -1.36 -3.67 -15.88
N GLN A 156 -0.71 -4.51 -15.07
CA GLN A 156 -0.16 -5.78 -15.52
C GLN A 156 -1.15 -6.94 -15.35
N CYS A 157 -1.99 -6.90 -14.31
CA CYS A 157 -2.89 -7.99 -13.95
C CYS A 157 -4.37 -7.62 -14.07
N LEU A 158 -4.74 -6.41 -13.61
CA LEU A 158 -6.14 -6.06 -13.40
C LEU A 158 -6.78 -5.26 -14.55
N ASP A 159 -6.05 -4.97 -15.63
CA ASP A 159 -6.57 -4.25 -16.81
C ASP A 159 -7.40 -5.18 -17.73
N ARG A 160 -8.23 -6.03 -17.12
CA ARG A 160 -9.16 -6.94 -17.78
C ARG A 160 -10.36 -7.23 -16.88
N ARG A 161 -11.37 -7.88 -17.45
CA ARG A 161 -12.52 -8.41 -16.72
C ARG A 161 -12.09 -9.66 -15.94
N ILE A 162 -12.50 -9.74 -14.68
CA ILE A 162 -12.23 -10.86 -13.77
C ILE A 162 -13.58 -11.34 -13.24
N PRO A 163 -14.01 -12.57 -13.54
CA PRO A 163 -15.39 -13.00 -13.35
C PRO A 163 -15.76 -13.23 -11.88
N ASP A 164 -14.84 -13.70 -11.06
CA ASP A 164 -15.10 -14.12 -9.69
C ASP A 164 -13.87 -13.96 -8.80
N LYS A 165 -14.10 -14.11 -7.49
CA LYS A 165 -13.08 -13.93 -6.46
C LYS A 165 -11.98 -14.99 -6.52
N GLU A 166 -12.31 -16.23 -6.89
CA GLU A 166 -11.33 -17.32 -6.97
C GLU A 166 -10.31 -17.02 -8.07
N THR A 167 -10.79 -16.62 -9.25
CA THR A 167 -9.95 -16.15 -10.35
C THR A 167 -9.14 -14.93 -9.92
N PHE A 168 -9.75 -13.98 -9.22
CA PHE A 168 -9.04 -12.79 -8.74
C PHE A 168 -7.87 -13.14 -7.80
N ILE A 169 -8.08 -14.04 -6.83
CA ILE A 169 -7.04 -14.53 -5.92
C ILE A 169 -5.91 -15.20 -6.71
N HIS A 170 -6.26 -16.09 -7.64
CA HIS A 170 -5.27 -16.82 -8.43
C HIS A 170 -4.38 -15.88 -9.23
N GLU A 171 -4.97 -14.92 -9.95
CA GLU A 171 -4.25 -14.00 -10.83
C GLU A 171 -3.35 -13.05 -10.04
N VAL A 172 -3.81 -12.58 -8.88
CA VAL A 172 -3.03 -11.71 -8.01
C VAL A 172 -1.88 -12.46 -7.36
N SER A 173 -2.10 -13.70 -6.91
CA SER A 173 -1.03 -14.56 -6.37
C SER A 173 0.05 -14.80 -7.42
N LYS A 174 -0.37 -15.14 -8.64
CA LYS A 174 0.55 -15.36 -9.76
C LYS A 174 1.35 -14.11 -10.08
N TRP A 175 0.69 -12.95 -10.18
CA TRP A 175 1.38 -11.67 -10.40
C TRP A 175 2.41 -11.38 -9.29
N ASN A 176 2.05 -11.64 -8.02
CA ASN A 176 2.96 -11.48 -6.88
C ASN A 176 4.21 -12.35 -7.02
N GLU A 177 4.04 -13.64 -7.34
CA GLU A 177 5.13 -14.60 -7.53
C GLU A 177 6.05 -14.24 -8.72
N GLU A 178 5.49 -13.72 -9.80
CA GLU A 178 6.26 -13.28 -10.97
C GLU A 178 7.14 -12.06 -10.63
N ARG A 179 6.56 -11.06 -9.94
CA ARG A 179 7.28 -9.91 -9.41
C ARG A 179 8.35 -10.33 -8.38
N ASP A 180 7.95 -11.20 -7.44
CA ASP A 180 8.74 -12.22 -6.69
C ASP A 180 10.09 -12.49 -7.34
N ARG A 181 9.99 -13.32 -8.35
CA ARG A 181 11.09 -13.96 -9.07
C ARG A 181 11.96 -12.96 -9.83
N GLU A 182 11.38 -11.86 -10.29
CA GLU A 182 12.10 -10.81 -11.01
C GLU A 182 12.90 -9.87 -10.09
N ASN A 183 12.78 -10.03 -8.76
CA ASN A 183 13.34 -9.11 -7.76
C ASN A 183 13.00 -7.65 -8.09
N ALA A 184 11.79 -7.43 -8.59
CA ALA A 184 11.47 -6.14 -9.16
C ALA A 184 11.32 -5.09 -8.05
N THR A 185 12.06 -3.99 -8.20
CA THR A 185 12.14 -2.90 -7.21
C THR A 185 11.58 -1.59 -7.75
N VAL A 186 11.30 -0.66 -6.84
CA VAL A 186 10.98 0.74 -7.16
C VAL A 186 12.25 1.57 -7.03
N ASP A 187 12.63 2.28 -8.10
CA ASP A 187 13.70 3.29 -8.06
C ASP A 187 13.14 4.62 -7.54
N TRP A 188 13.29 4.86 -6.24
CA TRP A 188 12.83 6.09 -5.59
C TRP A 188 13.90 7.18 -5.61
N GLN A 189 13.60 8.29 -6.29
CA GLN A 189 14.59 9.37 -6.51
C GLN A 189 14.30 10.66 -5.73
N LEU A 190 13.15 10.79 -5.05
CA LEU A 190 12.80 12.05 -4.38
C LEU A 190 13.47 12.17 -3.01
N THR A 191 14.34 13.17 -2.86
CA THR A 191 15.01 13.47 -1.58
C THR A 191 14.32 14.59 -0.80
N THR A 192 14.62 14.70 0.51
CA THR A 192 14.22 15.86 1.34
C THR A 192 14.67 17.19 0.74
N THR A 193 15.88 17.24 0.17
CA THR A 193 16.40 18.44 -0.50
C THR A 193 15.55 18.81 -1.72
N ASP A 194 15.21 17.84 -2.55
CA ASP A 194 14.31 18.04 -3.69
C ASP A 194 12.92 18.51 -3.23
N ALA A 195 12.39 17.89 -2.18
CA ALA A 195 11.08 18.24 -1.62
C ALA A 195 11.05 19.69 -1.11
N ARG A 196 12.08 20.17 -0.41
CA ARG A 196 12.18 21.56 0.05
C ARG A 196 12.17 22.58 -1.10
N ILE A 197 12.73 22.22 -2.26
CA ILE A 197 12.75 23.07 -3.45
C ILE A 197 11.40 22.98 -4.19
N LYS A 198 11.00 21.77 -4.59
CA LYS A 198 9.83 21.51 -5.45
C LYS A 198 8.51 21.81 -4.73
N LEU A 199 8.45 21.58 -3.42
CA LEU A 199 7.26 21.73 -2.59
C LEU A 199 7.37 22.89 -1.60
N LYS A 200 8.15 23.92 -1.93
CA LYS A 200 8.35 25.12 -1.08
C LYS A 200 7.06 25.70 -0.52
N LYS A 201 5.96 25.68 -1.28
CA LYS A 201 4.64 26.18 -0.86
C LYS A 201 4.01 25.40 0.31
N LEU A 202 4.45 24.17 0.56
CA LEU A 202 3.98 23.33 1.67
C LEU A 202 4.78 23.56 2.97
N TYR A 203 5.92 24.26 2.89
CA TYR A 203 6.69 24.63 4.06
C TYR A 203 6.17 25.96 4.62
N PRO A 204 6.01 26.09 5.95
CA PRO A 204 5.70 27.38 6.56
C PRO A 204 6.75 28.42 6.14
N SER A 205 6.31 29.54 5.60
CA SER A 205 7.20 30.67 5.40
C SER A 205 7.55 31.24 6.77
N CYS A 206 8.83 31.25 7.16
CA CYS A 206 9.29 32.06 8.28
C CYS A 206 9.03 33.54 7.94
N SER A 207 7.89 34.07 8.33
CA SER A 207 7.73 35.51 8.49
C SER A 207 8.61 35.91 9.67
N GLN A 208 9.61 36.76 9.44
CA GLN A 208 10.34 37.43 10.50
C GLN A 208 9.36 38.29 11.30
N GLN A 209 8.77 37.72 12.34
CA GLN A 209 7.93 38.45 13.28
C GLN A 209 8.01 37.75 14.63
N ASP A 210 9.17 37.91 15.26
CA ASP A 210 9.36 37.93 16.71
C ASP A 210 10.69 38.66 17.00
N ARG A 211 10.76 39.93 16.60
CA ARG A 211 11.56 40.93 17.32
C ARG A 211 10.60 41.68 18.22
N ILE A 212 10.12 41.04 19.27
CA ILE A 212 9.45 41.74 20.36
C ILE A 212 10.56 42.17 21.34
N SER A 213 10.99 43.41 21.14
CA SER A 213 11.11 44.43 22.19
C SER A 213 12.08 44.19 23.35
N GLU A 214 13.38 44.34 23.10
CA GLU A 214 14.24 45.02 24.08
C GLU A 214 13.90 46.51 24.07
N THR A 215 12.98 46.98 24.92
CA THR A 215 12.98 48.38 25.39
C THR A 215 12.24 48.51 26.73
N LEU A 216 13.03 48.69 27.80
CA LEU A 216 12.83 49.53 28.99
C LEU A 216 11.39 49.76 29.53
N TYR A 217 11.12 49.30 30.75
CA TYR A 217 11.02 50.13 31.98
C TYR A 217 11.16 49.25 33.23
#